data_AF-A0AAV3U651-F1
#
_entry.id   AF-A0AAV3U651-F1
#
_cell.length_a   1.000
_cell.length_b   1.000
_cell.length_c   1.000
_cell.angle_alpha   90.00
_cell.angle_beta   90.00
_cell.angle_gamma   90.00
#
_symmetry.space_group_name_H-M   'P 1'
#
loop_
_entity.id
_entity.type
_entity.pdbx_description
1 polymer ?
#
loop_
_entity_poly.entity_id
_entity_poly.type
_entity_poly.pdbx_seq_one_letter_code
_entity_poly.pdbx_strand_id
1 'polypeptide(L)'
;MKRNGSAEFLYQLFALIIAAILVHGVYVTVIRPQANALVQQQLEQQAEGGVYVQQRSLFVVLKDYEQEACFILLFWALAIMGYKAREILLERKSLQGSLLNLRDGTSILPEDARDLSRPLQALPESQQSLLLPRSLIKALQRFDSSKSVTDAANAVRETCATESDRLDSELAMVRYIAWAIPSIGFIGTVRGIGEALGQAHKAVEGDIAGVTVSLGVAFNSTFIALVISIVVMFFSHQLQLMQERLVLDTENYCDRNLLRFLTVRD
;
A
#
# COMPACT_ATOMS: atom_id res chain seq x y z
N MET A 1 14.26 11.26 -16.99
CA MET A 1 13.48 11.03 -15.74
C MET A 1 11.95 11.21 -15.89
N LYS A 2 11.31 10.76 -17.00
CA LYS A 2 9.84 10.96 -17.18
C LYS A 2 9.03 9.69 -17.50
N ARG A 3 9.61 8.50 -17.41
CA ARG A 3 8.97 7.26 -17.92
C ARG A 3 8.27 6.38 -16.87
N ASN A 4 8.61 6.45 -15.58
CA ASN A 4 8.04 5.54 -14.58
C ASN A 4 6.69 5.99 -14.02
N GLY A 5 6.49 7.29 -13.74
CA GLY A 5 5.24 7.77 -13.15
C GLY A 5 3.99 7.52 -14.02
N SER A 6 4.12 7.59 -15.34
CA SER A 6 3.01 7.27 -16.25
C SER A 6 2.68 5.78 -16.28
N ALA A 7 3.68 4.91 -16.23
CA ALA A 7 3.48 3.46 -16.20
C ALA A 7 2.86 3.01 -14.88
N GLU A 8 3.33 3.57 -13.76
CA GLU A 8 2.75 3.32 -12.44
C GLU A 8 1.29 3.79 -12.39
N PHE A 9 1.00 5.02 -12.83
CA PHE A 9 -0.37 5.53 -12.88
C PHE A 9 -1.30 4.63 -13.72
N LEU A 10 -0.85 4.20 -14.90
CA LEU A 10 -1.60 3.27 -15.74
C LEU A 10 -1.86 1.94 -15.03
N TYR A 11 -0.83 1.38 -14.37
CA TYR A 11 -0.99 0.17 -13.57
C TYR A 11 -2.03 0.35 -12.46
N GLN A 12 -1.96 1.45 -11.71
CA GLN A 12 -2.93 1.74 -10.64
C GLN A 12 -4.36 1.88 -11.18
N LEU A 13 -4.54 2.52 -12.33
CA LEU A 13 -5.84 2.68 -12.99
C LEU A 13 -6.40 1.33 -13.46
N PHE A 14 -5.59 0.51 -14.16
CA PHE A 14 -6.03 -0.81 -14.60
C PHE A 14 -6.30 -1.74 -13.40
N ALA A 15 -5.49 -1.67 -12.35
CA ALA A 15 -5.71 -2.43 -11.12
C ALA A 15 -7.05 -2.08 -10.48
N LEU A 16 -7.43 -0.79 -10.44
CA LEU A 16 -8.75 -0.36 -9.95
C LEU A 16 -9.89 -0.91 -10.81
N ILE A 17 -9.79 -0.79 -12.14
CA ILE A 17 -10.81 -1.29 -13.06
C ILE A 17 -10.99 -2.80 -12.92
N ILE A 18 -9.89 -3.55 -12.87
CA ILE A 18 -9.90 -5.00 -12.69
C ILE A 18 -10.51 -5.37 -11.34
N ALA A 19 -10.10 -4.70 -10.26
CA ALA A 19 -10.68 -4.92 -8.92
C ALA A 19 -12.19 -4.65 -8.92
N ALA A 20 -12.64 -3.55 -9.54
CA ALA A 20 -14.05 -3.22 -9.66
C ALA A 20 -14.83 -4.29 -10.42
N ILE A 21 -14.35 -4.72 -11.60
CA ILE A 21 -15.02 -5.74 -12.42
C ILE A 21 -15.10 -7.07 -11.69
N LEU A 22 -14.00 -7.52 -11.07
CA LEU A 22 -13.96 -8.82 -10.39
C LEU A 22 -14.85 -8.83 -9.15
N VAL A 23 -14.76 -7.80 -8.30
CA VAL A 23 -15.60 -7.71 -7.09
C VAL A 23 -17.06 -7.57 -7.48
N HIS A 24 -17.39 -6.66 -8.41
CA HIS A 24 -18.76 -6.47 -8.88
C HIS A 24 -19.34 -7.76 -9.48
N GLY A 25 -18.55 -8.48 -10.28
CA GLY A 25 -18.93 -9.78 -10.82
C GLY A 25 -19.31 -10.77 -9.73
N VAL A 26 -18.45 -10.96 -8.73
CA VAL A 26 -18.73 -11.84 -7.58
C VAL A 26 -19.98 -11.40 -6.81
N TYR A 27 -20.16 -10.09 -6.65
CA TYR A 27 -21.32 -9.52 -5.96
C TYR A 27 -22.63 -9.82 -6.68
N VAL A 28 -22.66 -9.66 -8.01
CA VAL A 28 -23.86 -9.87 -8.83
C VAL A 28 -24.16 -11.34 -9.03
N THR A 29 -23.15 -12.20 -9.19
CA THR A 29 -23.37 -13.62 -9.52
C THR A 29 -23.50 -14.53 -8.30
N VAL A 30 -22.88 -14.17 -7.17
CA VAL A 30 -22.84 -15.04 -5.97
C VAL A 30 -23.48 -14.37 -4.77
N ILE A 31 -22.99 -13.20 -4.36
CA ILE A 31 -23.32 -12.64 -3.04
C ILE A 31 -24.78 -12.19 -2.97
N ARG A 32 -25.23 -11.33 -3.90
CA ARG A 32 -26.61 -10.80 -3.88
C ARG A 32 -27.66 -11.88 -4.15
N PRO A 33 -27.51 -12.79 -5.14
CA PRO A 33 -28.49 -13.84 -5.36
C PRO A 33 -28.68 -14.74 -4.13
N GLN A 34 -27.58 -15.14 -3.47
CA GLN A 34 -27.65 -15.99 -2.28
C GLN A 34 -28.20 -15.24 -1.06
N ALA A 35 -27.82 -13.98 -0.88
CA ALA A 35 -28.39 -13.15 0.18
C ALA A 35 -29.91 -12.97 -0.01
N ASN A 36 -30.36 -12.69 -1.24
CA ASN A 36 -31.77 -12.52 -1.56
C ASN A 36 -32.56 -13.82 -1.35
N ALA A 37 -32.01 -14.97 -1.76
CA ALA A 37 -32.64 -16.27 -1.54
C ALA A 37 -32.83 -16.58 -0.03
N LEU A 38 -31.82 -16.29 0.79
CA LEU A 38 -31.90 -16.49 2.24
C LEU A 38 -32.91 -15.55 2.90
N VAL A 39 -32.95 -14.28 2.49
CA VAL A 39 -33.93 -13.31 2.99
C VAL A 39 -35.35 -13.71 2.57
N GLN A 40 -35.54 -14.17 1.33
CA GLN A 40 -36.83 -14.62 0.84
C GLN A 40 -37.35 -15.83 1.63
N GLN A 41 -36.48 -16.82 1.88
CA GLN A 41 -36.82 -17.99 2.68
C GLN A 41 -37.23 -17.63 4.11
N GLN A 42 -36.59 -16.61 4.71
CA GLN A 42 -36.96 -16.10 6.03
C GLN A 42 -38.34 -15.42 6.02
N LEU A 43 -38.62 -14.61 4.99
CA LEU A 43 -39.92 -13.96 4.82
C LEU A 43 -41.05 -14.99 4.67
N GLU A 44 -40.80 -16.08 3.94
CA GLU A 44 -41.76 -17.19 3.79
C GLU A 44 -42.01 -17.91 5.13
N GLN A 45 -40.97 -18.20 5.91
CA GLN A 45 -41.11 -18.82 7.24
C GLN A 45 -41.87 -17.93 8.23
N GLN A 46 -41.73 -16.60 8.12
CA GLN A 46 -42.52 -15.66 8.91
C GLN A 46 -44.00 -15.67 8.51
N ALA A 47 -44.30 -15.73 7.21
CA ALA A 47 -45.66 -15.77 6.71
C ALA A 47 -46.41 -17.04 7.15
N GLU A 48 -45.69 -18.13 7.36
CA GLU A 48 -46.22 -19.40 7.90
C GLU A 48 -46.40 -19.39 9.44
N GLY A 49 -46.17 -18.26 10.11
CA GLY A 49 -46.34 -18.11 11.56
C GLY A 49 -45.11 -18.49 12.38
N GLY A 50 -43.96 -18.69 11.74
CA GLY A 50 -42.68 -18.91 12.41
C GLY A 50 -42.16 -17.67 13.12
N VAL A 51 -41.42 -17.87 14.22
CA VAL A 51 -40.72 -16.78 14.93
C VAL A 51 -39.67 -16.18 14.00
N TYR A 52 -39.70 -14.86 13.79
CA TYR A 52 -38.66 -14.20 13.02
C TYR A 52 -37.32 -14.26 13.74
N VAL A 53 -36.40 -15.06 13.21
CA VAL A 53 -35.02 -15.09 13.64
C VAL A 53 -34.15 -14.68 12.45
N GLN A 54 -33.61 -13.46 12.51
CA GLN A 54 -32.59 -13.00 11.58
C GLN A 54 -31.37 -13.94 11.65
N GLN A 55 -31.24 -14.85 10.69
CA GLN A 55 -30.05 -15.69 10.59
C GLN A 55 -28.91 -14.86 10.01
N ARG A 56 -27.83 -14.69 10.80
CA ARG A 56 -26.61 -14.02 10.38
C ARG A 56 -25.83 -14.92 9.42
N SER A 57 -26.15 -14.85 8.12
CA SER A 57 -25.35 -15.47 7.08
C SER A 57 -24.29 -14.49 6.56
N LEU A 58 -23.15 -15.02 6.14
CA LEU A 58 -22.07 -14.19 5.59
C LEU A 58 -22.52 -13.41 4.34
N PHE A 59 -23.37 -14.01 3.50
CA PHE A 59 -23.94 -13.36 2.31
C PHE A 59 -24.83 -12.17 2.67
N VAL A 60 -25.66 -12.29 3.70
CA VAL A 60 -26.53 -11.19 4.15
C VAL A 60 -25.71 -10.04 4.76
N VAL A 61 -24.61 -10.35 5.44
CA VAL A 61 -23.70 -9.33 5.99
C VAL A 61 -22.94 -8.57 4.90
N LEU A 62 -22.62 -9.23 3.78
CA LEU A 62 -21.80 -8.67 2.71
C LEU A 62 -22.58 -8.00 1.57
N LYS A 63 -23.91 -8.18 1.48
CA LYS A 63 -24.69 -7.86 0.26
C LYS A 63 -24.73 -6.38 -0.15
N ASP A 64 -24.56 -5.45 0.80
CA ASP A 64 -24.78 -4.03 0.56
C ASP A 64 -23.62 -3.37 -0.20
N TYR A 65 -23.87 -2.18 -0.75
CA TYR A 65 -22.93 -1.50 -1.66
C TYR A 65 -21.68 -0.97 -0.95
N GLU A 66 -21.79 -0.67 0.34
CA GLU A 66 -20.69 -0.18 1.16
C GLU A 66 -19.58 -1.24 1.29
N GLN A 67 -19.96 -2.49 1.52
CA GLN A 67 -19.05 -3.63 1.59
C GLN A 67 -18.41 -3.89 0.23
N GLU A 68 -19.19 -3.82 -0.85
CA GLU A 68 -18.67 -3.94 -2.22
C GLU A 68 -17.57 -2.92 -2.48
N ALA A 69 -17.83 -1.64 -2.21
CA ALA A 69 -16.85 -0.57 -2.36
C ALA A 69 -15.61 -0.79 -1.50
N CYS A 70 -15.77 -1.25 -0.25
CA CYS A 70 -14.64 -1.56 0.63
C CYS A 70 -13.77 -2.69 0.07
N PHE A 71 -14.35 -3.74 -0.53
CA PHE A 71 -13.59 -4.82 -1.16
C PHE A 71 -12.87 -4.37 -2.42
N ILE A 72 -13.49 -3.51 -3.24
CA ILE A 72 -12.82 -2.91 -4.41
C ILE A 72 -11.58 -2.15 -3.96
N LEU A 73 -11.72 -1.31 -2.94
CA LEU A 73 -10.62 -0.54 -2.36
C LEU A 73 -9.54 -1.43 -1.73
N LEU A 74 -9.93 -2.52 -1.07
CA LEU A 74 -8.99 -3.51 -0.52
C LEU A 74 -8.09 -4.09 -1.61
N PHE A 75 -8.68 -4.66 -2.66
CA PHE A 75 -7.91 -5.30 -3.73
C PHE A 75 -7.08 -4.28 -4.50
N TRP A 76 -7.60 -3.06 -4.69
CA TRP A 76 -6.84 -1.99 -5.30
C TRP A 76 -5.62 -1.60 -4.47
N ALA A 77 -5.80 -1.37 -3.16
CA ALA A 77 -4.69 -1.04 -2.26
C ALA A 77 -3.64 -2.17 -2.19
N LEU A 78 -4.08 -3.43 -2.12
CA LEU A 78 -3.19 -4.59 -2.15
C LEU A 78 -2.40 -4.68 -3.47
N ALA A 79 -3.02 -4.36 -4.61
CA ALA A 79 -2.33 -4.35 -5.90
C ALA A 79 -1.26 -3.25 -5.99
N ILE A 80 -1.54 -2.05 -5.46
CA ILE A 80 -0.57 -0.94 -5.37
C ILE A 80 0.59 -1.33 -4.46
N MET A 81 0.29 -1.80 -3.25
CA MET A 81 1.31 -2.21 -2.28
C MET A 81 2.15 -3.37 -2.80
N GLY A 82 1.53 -4.35 -3.47
CA GLY A 82 2.23 -5.48 -4.07
C GLY A 82 3.18 -5.07 -5.20
N TYR A 83 2.82 -4.06 -6.00
CA TYR A 83 3.70 -3.48 -7.01
C TYR A 83 4.94 -2.84 -6.36
N LYS A 84 4.74 -1.97 -5.36
CA LYS A 84 5.83 -1.31 -4.63
C LYS A 84 6.73 -2.29 -3.87
N ALA A 85 6.13 -3.32 -3.25
CA ALA A 85 6.87 -4.37 -2.57
C ALA A 85 7.83 -5.10 -3.52
N ARG A 86 7.43 -5.34 -4.78
CA ARG A 86 8.30 -5.95 -5.78
C ARG A 86 9.48 -5.07 -6.14
N GLU A 87 9.27 -3.76 -6.31
CA GLU A 87 10.36 -2.80 -6.58
C GLU A 87 11.39 -2.79 -5.44
N ILE A 88 10.92 -2.75 -4.19
CA ILE A 88 11.81 -2.81 -3.00
C ILE A 88 12.58 -4.13 -2.96
N LEU A 89 11.94 -5.26 -3.27
CA LEU A 89 12.62 -6.56 -3.29
C LEU A 89 13.69 -6.64 -4.39
N LEU A 90 13.49 -5.97 -5.53
CA LEU A 90 14.51 -5.85 -6.58
C LEU A 90 15.69 -4.98 -6.11
N GLU A 91 15.42 -3.85 -5.47
CA GLU A 91 16.48 -2.99 -4.90
C GLU A 91 17.26 -3.71 -3.81
N ARG A 92 16.59 -4.48 -2.96
CA ARG A 92 17.23 -5.24 -1.90
C ARG A 92 18.19 -6.32 -2.42
N LYS A 93 17.94 -6.88 -3.60
CA LYS A 93 18.89 -7.79 -4.26
C LYS A 93 20.17 -7.07 -4.68
N SER A 94 20.08 -5.80 -5.05
CA SER A 94 21.27 -4.98 -5.37
C SER A 94 22.18 -4.80 -4.15
N LEU A 95 21.60 -4.62 -2.96
CA LEU A 95 22.35 -4.52 -1.69
C LEU A 95 23.10 -5.82 -1.31
N GLN A 96 22.66 -6.97 -1.81
CA GLN A 96 23.33 -8.25 -1.57
C GLN A 96 24.52 -8.47 -2.53
N GLY A 97 24.56 -7.74 -3.64
CA GLY A 97 25.67 -7.78 -4.59
C GLY A 97 26.83 -6.92 -4.11
N SER A 98 28.05 -7.42 -4.28
CA SER A 98 29.25 -6.59 -4.12
C SER A 98 29.44 -5.72 -5.36
N LEU A 99 28.89 -4.50 -5.34
CA LEU A 99 29.08 -3.53 -6.42
C LEU A 99 30.49 -2.93 -6.42
N LEU A 100 31.15 -2.93 -5.26
CA LEU A 100 32.51 -2.45 -5.07
C LEU A 100 33.34 -3.55 -4.42
N ASN A 101 34.24 -4.17 -5.17
CA ASN A 101 35.15 -5.21 -4.67
C ASN A 101 36.41 -4.58 -4.08
N LEU A 102 36.26 -3.88 -2.95
CA LEU A 102 37.38 -3.24 -2.25
C LEU A 102 37.94 -4.17 -1.18
N ARG A 103 39.26 -4.35 -1.18
CA ARG A 103 39.96 -5.16 -0.15
C ARG A 103 40.22 -4.31 1.08
N ASP A 104 40.12 -4.91 2.26
CA ASP A 104 40.51 -4.25 3.50
C ASP A 104 41.98 -3.79 3.42
N GLY A 105 42.26 -2.56 3.83
CA GLY A 105 43.56 -1.90 3.69
C GLY A 105 43.76 -1.08 2.40
N THR A 106 42.77 -1.03 1.50
CA THR A 106 42.81 -0.15 0.31
C THR A 106 42.45 1.29 0.70
N SER A 107 43.24 2.26 0.24
CA SER A 107 42.94 3.69 0.38
C SER A 107 42.49 4.22 -0.98
N ILE A 108 41.35 4.90 -1.03
CA ILE A 108 40.82 5.52 -2.25
C ILE A 108 41.10 7.01 -2.17
N LEU A 109 41.89 7.51 -3.10
CA LEU A 109 42.14 8.94 -3.27
C LEU A 109 41.10 9.55 -4.22
N PRO A 110 40.93 10.89 -4.21
CA PRO A 110 40.01 11.55 -5.14
C PRO A 110 40.28 11.20 -6.61
N GLU A 111 41.56 11.04 -6.99
CA GLU A 111 41.96 10.62 -8.34
C GLU A 111 41.44 9.22 -8.74
N ASP A 112 41.29 8.30 -7.79
CA ASP A 112 40.80 6.93 -8.03
C ASP A 112 39.27 6.86 -8.11
N ALA A 113 38.57 7.86 -7.57
CA ALA A 113 37.11 7.87 -7.46
C ALA A 113 36.44 7.83 -8.84
N ARG A 114 37.06 8.47 -9.84
CA ARG A 114 36.57 8.47 -11.21
C ARG A 114 36.57 7.06 -11.80
N ASP A 115 37.64 6.29 -11.59
CA ASP A 115 37.75 4.93 -12.12
C ASP A 115 36.80 3.96 -11.41
N LEU A 116 36.56 4.15 -10.11
CA LEU A 116 35.54 3.39 -9.37
C LEU A 116 34.11 3.70 -9.82
N SER A 117 33.86 4.92 -10.30
CA SER A 117 32.52 5.31 -10.79
C SER A 117 32.18 4.72 -12.16
N ARG A 118 33.17 4.40 -13.01
CA ARG A 118 32.95 3.95 -14.39
C ARG A 118 32.19 2.63 -14.49
N PRO A 119 32.53 1.55 -13.73
CA PRO A 119 31.75 0.33 -13.76
C PRO A 119 30.28 0.53 -13.35
N LEU A 120 30.04 1.42 -12.37
CA LEU A 120 28.69 1.75 -11.91
C LEU A 120 27.89 2.52 -12.98
N GLN A 121 28.55 3.43 -13.70
CA GLN A 121 27.96 4.15 -14.84
C GLN A 121 27.78 3.28 -16.09
N ALA A 122 28.45 2.13 -16.16
CA ALA A 122 28.31 1.17 -17.25
C ALA A 122 27.19 0.14 -17.02
N LEU A 123 26.57 0.12 -15.82
CA LEU A 123 25.41 -0.73 -15.54
C LEU A 123 24.24 -0.39 -16.47
N PRO A 124 23.28 -1.30 -16.72
CA PRO A 124 22.06 -0.96 -17.43
C PRO A 124 21.30 0.20 -16.74
N GLU A 125 20.64 1.07 -17.51
CA GLU A 125 19.93 2.24 -16.96
C GLU A 125 18.95 1.88 -15.82
N SER A 126 18.26 0.74 -15.93
CA SER A 126 17.34 0.24 -14.91
C SER A 126 18.00 -0.12 -13.58
N GLN A 127 19.28 -0.52 -13.60
CA GLN A 127 20.07 -0.78 -12.40
C GLN A 127 20.70 0.50 -11.86
N GLN A 128 21.13 1.41 -12.72
CA GLN A 128 21.66 2.71 -12.31
C GLN A 128 20.63 3.56 -11.57
N SER A 129 19.34 3.42 -11.90
CA SER A 129 18.26 4.16 -11.24
C SER A 129 17.93 3.69 -9.82
N LEU A 130 18.39 2.51 -9.41
CA LEU A 130 18.18 1.98 -8.06
C LEU A 130 18.92 2.84 -7.02
N LEU A 131 18.45 2.84 -5.77
CA LEU A 131 18.98 3.73 -4.74
C LEU A 131 20.49 3.55 -4.53
N LEU A 132 20.95 2.31 -4.37
CA LEU A 132 22.34 2.02 -4.03
C LEU A 132 23.36 2.48 -5.11
N PRO A 133 23.29 2.04 -6.38
CA PRO A 133 24.20 2.52 -7.42
C PRO A 133 24.18 4.04 -7.56
N ARG A 134 22.99 4.65 -7.48
CA ARG A 134 22.83 6.11 -7.56
C ARG A 134 23.53 6.83 -6.41
N SER A 135 23.40 6.33 -5.19
CA SER A 135 24.09 6.87 -4.01
C SER A 135 25.62 6.73 -4.12
N LEU A 136 26.13 5.57 -4.56
CA LEU A 136 27.56 5.35 -4.76
C LEU A 136 28.14 6.27 -5.84
N ILE A 137 27.47 6.38 -7.00
CA ILE A 137 27.92 7.26 -8.09
C ILE A 137 27.98 8.71 -7.63
N LYS A 138 26.92 9.21 -6.98
CA LYS A 138 26.89 10.58 -6.46
C LYS A 138 27.98 10.84 -5.41
N ALA A 139 28.20 9.90 -4.51
CA ALA A 139 29.25 10.01 -3.49
C ALA A 139 30.65 10.08 -4.12
N LEU A 140 30.95 9.19 -5.07
CA LEU A 140 32.22 9.16 -5.79
C LEU A 140 32.45 10.43 -6.63
N GLN A 141 31.43 10.90 -7.36
CA GLN A 141 31.50 12.15 -8.12
C GLN A 141 31.71 13.37 -7.21
N ARG A 142 31.03 13.40 -6.06
CA ARG A 142 31.20 14.47 -5.09
C ARG A 142 32.62 14.45 -4.52
N PHE A 143 33.13 13.28 -4.15
CA PHE A 143 34.47 13.10 -3.63
C PHE A 143 35.57 13.51 -4.63
N ASP A 144 35.44 13.11 -5.91
CA ASP A 144 36.34 13.52 -7.00
C ASP A 144 36.40 15.05 -7.13
N SER A 145 35.25 15.71 -7.11
CA SER A 145 35.16 17.17 -7.28
C SER A 145 35.61 17.99 -6.08
N SER A 146 35.26 17.56 -4.86
CA SER A 146 35.45 18.38 -3.65
C SER A 146 36.65 17.96 -2.80
N LYS A 147 37.22 16.77 -3.08
CA LYS A 147 38.36 16.19 -2.33
C LYS A 147 38.09 16.12 -0.82
N SER A 148 36.84 15.86 -0.44
CA SER A 148 36.38 15.85 0.95
C SER A 148 35.52 14.62 1.23
N VAL A 149 35.94 13.79 2.18
CA VAL A 149 35.16 12.62 2.63
C VAL A 149 33.83 13.05 3.23
N THR A 150 33.81 14.19 3.94
CA THR A 150 32.59 14.77 4.52
C THR A 150 31.56 15.10 3.46
N ASP A 151 31.98 15.67 2.33
CA ASP A 151 31.06 16.00 1.24
C ASP A 151 30.52 14.73 0.55
N ALA A 152 31.35 13.71 0.40
CA ALA A 152 30.91 12.41 -0.12
C ALA A 152 29.85 11.78 0.80
N ALA A 153 30.08 11.81 2.12
CA ALA A 153 29.13 11.33 3.12
C ALA A 153 27.82 12.13 3.09
N ASN A 154 27.90 13.45 2.94
CA ASN A 154 26.72 14.31 2.80
C ASN A 154 25.92 13.98 1.53
N ALA A 155 26.58 13.70 0.41
CA ALA A 155 25.91 13.33 -0.83
C ALA A 155 25.15 11.99 -0.73
N VAL A 156 25.68 11.02 0.03
CA VAL A 156 24.95 9.78 0.37
C VAL A 156 23.70 10.11 1.17
N ARG A 157 23.86 10.83 2.29
CA ARG A 157 22.75 11.21 3.19
C ARG A 157 21.64 11.97 2.46
N GLU A 158 21.99 12.95 1.64
CA GLU A 158 21.04 13.73 0.85
C GLU A 158 20.27 12.85 -0.15
N THR A 159 20.95 11.89 -0.79
CA THR A 159 20.33 10.96 -1.74
C THR A 159 19.37 10.00 -1.04
N CYS A 160 19.74 9.48 0.12
CA CYS A 160 18.89 8.63 0.95
C CYS A 160 17.68 9.41 1.50
N ALA A 161 17.87 10.63 2.00
CA ALA A 161 16.80 11.49 2.49
C ALA A 161 15.78 11.81 1.37
N THR A 162 16.28 12.22 0.19
CA THR A 162 15.42 12.49 -0.97
C THR A 162 14.61 11.25 -1.39
N GLU A 163 15.21 10.06 -1.32
CA GLU A 163 14.48 8.82 -1.65
C GLU A 163 13.43 8.48 -0.58
N SER A 164 13.74 8.70 0.70
CA SER A 164 12.77 8.53 1.79
C SER A 164 11.52 9.40 1.58
N ASP A 165 11.71 10.69 1.25
CA ASP A 165 10.61 11.62 0.97
C ASP A 165 9.77 11.19 -0.24
N ARG A 166 10.43 10.66 -1.28
CA ARG A 166 9.76 10.11 -2.45
C ARG A 166 8.92 8.88 -2.09
N LEU A 167 9.48 7.93 -1.34
CA LEU A 167 8.79 6.70 -0.93
C LEU A 167 7.56 7.00 -0.05
N ASP A 168 7.64 7.97 0.87
CA ASP A 168 6.49 8.41 1.65
C ASP A 168 5.40 9.09 0.78
N SER A 169 5.83 9.96 -0.13
CA SER A 169 4.91 10.63 -1.07
C SER A 169 4.14 9.61 -1.93
N GLU A 170 4.83 8.56 -2.38
CA GLU A 170 4.24 7.48 -3.16
C GLU A 170 3.23 6.61 -2.37
N LEU A 171 3.33 6.55 -1.04
CA LEU A 171 2.35 5.89 -0.17
C LEU A 171 1.09 6.72 0.08
N ALA A 172 1.03 7.97 -0.37
CA ALA A 172 -0.13 8.85 -0.14
C ALA A 172 -1.45 8.25 -0.64
N MET A 173 -1.45 7.58 -1.79
CA MET A 173 -2.66 6.93 -2.32
C MET A 173 -3.13 5.77 -1.43
N VAL A 174 -2.20 4.95 -0.93
CA VAL A 174 -2.52 3.84 -0.01
C VAL A 174 -3.10 4.38 1.30
N ARG A 175 -2.51 5.45 1.84
CA ARG A 175 -3.01 6.15 3.03
C ARG A 175 -4.39 6.76 2.82
N TYR A 176 -4.64 7.34 1.64
CA TYR A 176 -5.96 7.83 1.27
C TYR A 176 -7.00 6.71 1.24
N ILE A 177 -6.68 5.55 0.65
CA ILE A 177 -7.59 4.39 0.62
C ILE A 177 -7.85 3.86 2.03
N ALA A 178 -6.81 3.75 2.86
CA ALA A 178 -6.92 3.28 4.24
C ALA A 178 -7.83 4.18 5.09
N TRP A 179 -7.83 5.50 4.82
CA TRP A 179 -8.75 6.47 5.41
C TRP A 179 -10.17 6.37 4.83
N ALA A 180 -10.30 6.17 3.52
CA ALA A 180 -11.60 6.16 2.84
C ALA A 180 -12.48 4.96 3.25
N ILE A 181 -11.88 3.78 3.49
CA ILE A 181 -12.61 2.56 3.85
C ILE A 181 -13.48 2.74 5.12
N PRO A 182 -12.93 3.19 6.27
CA PRO A 182 -13.74 3.51 7.45
C PRO A 182 -14.83 4.55 7.19
N SER A 183 -14.54 5.58 6.38
CA SER A 183 -15.53 6.60 6.02
C SER A 183 -16.71 6.02 5.23
N ILE A 184 -16.47 5.09 4.31
CA ILE A 184 -17.53 4.37 3.59
C ILE A 184 -18.37 3.53 4.57
N GLY A 185 -17.72 2.84 5.51
CA GLY A 185 -18.42 2.11 6.58
C GLY A 185 -19.32 3.02 7.43
N PHE A 186 -18.82 4.21 7.77
CA PHE A 186 -19.61 5.23 8.49
C PHE A 186 -20.78 5.75 7.66
N ILE A 187 -20.61 5.98 6.35
CA ILE A 187 -21.70 6.36 5.44
C ILE A 187 -22.80 5.28 5.46
N GLY A 188 -22.45 4.00 5.43
CA GLY A 188 -23.41 2.90 5.54
C GLY A 188 -24.16 2.90 6.88
N THR A 189 -23.49 3.25 7.97
CA THR A 189 -24.13 3.45 9.28
C THR A 189 -25.12 4.60 9.28
N VAL A 190 -24.73 5.76 8.74
CA VAL A 190 -25.61 6.92 8.63
C VAL A 190 -26.84 6.58 7.79
N ARG A 191 -26.65 5.86 6.67
CA ARG A 191 -27.76 5.40 5.82
C ARG A 191 -28.69 4.45 6.59
N GLY A 192 -28.16 3.41 7.20
CA GLY A 192 -28.96 2.40 7.91
C GLY A 192 -29.71 2.97 9.11
N ILE A 193 -29.09 3.86 9.89
CA ILE A 193 -29.77 4.54 11.01
C ILE A 193 -30.82 5.52 10.48
N GLY A 194 -30.52 6.28 9.43
CA GLY A 194 -31.49 7.19 8.79
C GLY A 194 -32.74 6.47 8.29
N GLU A 195 -32.56 5.33 7.61
CA GLU A 195 -33.66 4.47 7.17
C GLU A 195 -34.46 3.89 8.34
N ALA A 196 -33.79 3.47 9.41
CA ALA A 196 -34.42 2.94 10.62
C ALA A 196 -35.30 4.01 11.30
N LEU A 197 -34.79 5.24 11.45
CA LEU A 197 -35.53 6.35 12.03
C LEU A 197 -36.72 6.77 11.17
N GLY A 198 -36.60 6.69 9.84
CA GLY A 198 -37.73 6.91 8.92
C GLY A 198 -38.90 5.94 9.12
N GLN A 199 -38.64 4.78 9.74
CA GLN A 199 -39.64 3.75 10.04
C GLN A 199 -40.02 3.70 11.52
N ALA A 200 -39.58 4.67 12.32
CA ALA A 200 -39.82 4.68 13.77
C ALA A 200 -41.30 4.64 14.14
N HIS A 201 -42.18 5.24 13.34
CA HIS A 201 -43.63 5.21 13.60
C HIS A 201 -44.20 3.78 13.54
N LYS A 202 -43.78 2.98 12.54
CA LYS A 202 -44.21 1.59 12.39
C LYS A 202 -43.74 0.71 13.57
N ALA A 203 -42.54 0.99 14.08
CA ALA A 203 -42.02 0.32 15.26
C ALA A 203 -42.85 0.61 16.52
N VAL A 204 -43.35 1.84 16.67
CA VAL A 204 -44.27 2.21 17.77
C VAL A 204 -45.61 1.47 17.65
N GLU A 205 -46.07 1.22 16.41
CA GLU A 205 -47.28 0.44 16.12
C GLU A 205 -47.08 -1.08 16.27
N GLY A 206 -45.86 -1.53 16.60
CA GLY A 206 -45.52 -2.94 16.85
C GLY A 206 -44.78 -3.64 15.71
N ASP A 207 -44.61 -3.01 14.54
CA ASP A 207 -43.83 -3.54 13.43
C ASP A 207 -42.38 -3.04 13.47
N ILE A 208 -41.51 -3.83 14.11
CA ILE A 208 -40.07 -3.55 14.24
C ILE A 208 -39.21 -4.19 13.15
N ALA A 209 -39.81 -4.91 12.19
CA ALA A 209 -39.06 -5.70 11.22
C ALA A 209 -38.17 -4.80 10.35
N GLY A 210 -38.74 -3.72 9.83
CA GLY A 210 -38.01 -2.75 9.01
C GLY A 210 -36.87 -2.04 9.75
N VAL A 211 -37.11 -1.63 11.00
CA VAL A 211 -36.07 -1.02 11.87
C VAL A 211 -34.92 -1.99 12.12
N THR A 212 -35.23 -3.27 12.37
CA THR A 212 -34.22 -4.32 12.61
C THR A 212 -33.32 -4.54 11.40
N VAL A 213 -33.91 -4.56 10.19
CA VAL A 213 -33.15 -4.72 8.94
C VAL A 213 -32.23 -3.53 8.70
N SER A 214 -32.75 -2.30 8.84
CA SER A 214 -31.98 -1.07 8.60
C SER A 214 -30.84 -0.88 9.62
N LEU A 215 -31.06 -1.26 10.89
CA LEU A 215 -29.97 -1.33 11.87
C LEU A 215 -28.93 -2.41 11.54
N GLY A 216 -29.37 -3.54 11.01
CA GLY A 216 -28.45 -4.60 10.53
C GLY A 216 -27.50 -4.09 9.44
N VAL A 217 -28.02 -3.34 8.47
CA VAL A 217 -27.21 -2.68 7.42
C VAL A 217 -26.16 -1.74 8.03
N ALA A 218 -26.57 -0.92 9.00
CA ALA A 218 -25.66 0.02 9.67
C ALA A 218 -24.50 -0.71 10.37
N PHE A 219 -24.80 -1.70 11.20
CA PHE A 219 -23.79 -2.46 11.93
C PHE A 219 -22.86 -3.24 10.99
N ASN A 220 -23.41 -3.90 9.96
CA ASN A 220 -22.62 -4.69 9.01
C ASN A 220 -21.66 -3.81 8.19
N SER A 221 -22.12 -2.64 7.76
CA SER A 221 -21.31 -1.70 6.96
C SER A 221 -20.06 -1.26 7.72
N THR A 222 -20.22 -0.82 8.97
CA THR A 222 -19.07 -0.42 9.79
C THR A 222 -18.20 -1.60 10.18
N PHE A 223 -18.79 -2.73 10.56
CA PHE A 223 -18.03 -3.91 10.96
C PHE A 223 -17.08 -4.37 9.84
N ILE A 224 -17.59 -4.53 8.62
CA ILE A 224 -16.78 -4.99 7.48
C ILE A 224 -15.74 -3.95 7.09
N ALA A 225 -16.10 -2.66 7.07
CA ALA A 225 -15.16 -1.58 6.77
C ALA A 225 -13.98 -1.55 7.77
N LEU A 226 -14.25 -1.71 9.07
CA LEU A 226 -13.20 -1.75 10.08
C LEU A 226 -12.28 -2.97 9.93
N VAL A 227 -12.84 -4.15 9.69
CA VAL A 227 -12.05 -5.37 9.45
C VAL A 227 -11.15 -5.20 8.24
N ILE A 228 -11.68 -4.70 7.13
CA ILE A 228 -10.91 -4.44 5.91
C ILE A 228 -9.83 -3.36 6.16
N SER A 229 -10.17 -2.28 6.86
CA SER A 229 -9.23 -1.20 7.18
C SER A 229 -8.04 -1.71 8.01
N ILE A 230 -8.28 -2.58 9.01
CA ILE A 230 -7.21 -3.21 9.79
C ILE A 230 -6.26 -4.00 8.89
N VAL A 231 -6.80 -4.79 7.95
CA VAL A 231 -5.99 -5.56 7.00
C VAL A 231 -5.14 -4.64 6.12
N VAL A 232 -5.74 -3.59 5.54
CA VAL A 232 -5.01 -2.62 4.71
C VAL A 232 -3.92 -1.90 5.50
N MET A 233 -4.24 -1.45 6.71
CA MET A 233 -3.29 -0.77 7.60
C MET A 233 -2.11 -1.67 7.98
N PHE A 234 -2.35 -2.96 8.24
CA PHE A 234 -1.29 -3.92 8.52
C PHE A 234 -0.31 -4.01 7.34
N PHE A 235 -0.80 -4.23 6.12
CA PHE A 235 0.08 -4.33 4.95
C PHE A 235 0.78 -3.01 4.61
N SER A 236 0.09 -1.88 4.79
CA SER A 236 0.68 -0.55 4.60
C SER A 236 1.86 -0.34 5.55
N HIS A 237 1.70 -0.73 6.81
CA HIS A 237 2.77 -0.63 7.80
C HIS A 237 3.95 -1.56 7.47
N GLN A 238 3.70 -2.80 7.04
CA GLN A 238 4.77 -3.70 6.60
C GLN A 238 5.56 -3.13 5.42
N LEU A 239 4.86 -2.54 4.44
CA LEU A 239 5.50 -1.92 3.28
C LEU A 239 6.36 -0.72 3.68
N GLN A 240 5.85 0.16 4.56
CA GLN A 240 6.62 1.29 5.08
C GLN A 240 7.90 0.82 5.78
N LEU A 241 7.81 -0.19 6.65
CA LEU A 241 9.00 -0.76 7.31
C LEU A 241 10.02 -1.32 6.31
N MET A 242 9.55 -1.93 5.21
CA MET A 242 10.45 -2.41 4.16
C MET A 242 11.17 -1.25 3.43
N GLN A 243 10.48 -0.14 3.18
CA GLN A 243 11.04 1.06 2.55
C GLN A 243 12.09 1.72 3.47
N GLU A 244 11.75 1.94 4.74
CA GLU A 244 12.67 2.52 5.73
C GLU A 244 13.94 1.68 5.88
N ARG A 245 13.80 0.35 5.97
CA ARG A 245 14.95 -0.55 6.04
C ARG A 245 15.81 -0.50 4.78
N LEU A 246 15.22 -0.42 3.59
CA LEU A 246 15.97 -0.31 2.33
C LEU A 246 16.88 0.93 2.33
N VAL A 247 16.35 2.08 2.76
CA VAL A 247 17.10 3.34 2.83
C VAL A 247 18.24 3.23 3.84
N LEU A 248 17.95 2.75 5.06
CA LEU A 248 18.94 2.57 6.11
C LEU A 248 20.02 1.55 5.73
N ASP A 249 19.65 0.42 5.13
CA ASP A 249 20.59 -0.60 4.66
C ASP A 249 21.51 -0.03 3.56
N THR A 250 20.99 0.86 2.71
CA THR A 250 21.77 1.52 1.66
C THR A 250 22.77 2.54 2.21
N GLU A 251 22.36 3.35 3.19
CA GLU A 251 23.28 4.26 3.88
C GLU A 251 24.40 3.47 4.56
N ASN A 252 24.05 2.44 5.34
CA ASN A 252 25.01 1.55 5.98
C ASN A 252 25.94 0.87 4.98
N TYR A 253 25.43 0.46 3.81
CA TYR A 253 26.26 -0.11 2.76
C TYR A 253 27.29 0.90 2.27
N CYS A 254 26.90 2.15 2.00
CA CYS A 254 27.81 3.19 1.53
C CYS A 254 28.88 3.51 2.58
N ASP A 255 28.51 3.60 3.85
CA ASP A 255 29.45 3.83 4.94
C ASP A 255 30.51 2.72 5.03
N ARG A 256 30.06 1.46 5.02
CA ARG A 256 30.92 0.29 5.19
C ARG A 256 31.71 -0.07 3.94
N ASN A 257 31.16 0.10 2.75
CA ASN A 257 31.78 -0.39 1.51
C ASN A 257 32.38 0.71 0.64
N LEU A 258 32.19 1.98 0.98
CA LEU A 258 32.79 3.09 0.24
C LEU A 258 33.48 4.08 1.18
N LEU A 259 32.73 4.74 2.06
CA LEU A 259 33.22 5.90 2.80
C LEU A 259 34.40 5.58 3.71
N ARG A 260 34.42 4.41 4.36
CA ARG A 260 35.55 3.98 5.21
C ARG A 260 36.90 3.89 4.49
N PHE A 261 36.87 3.75 3.16
CA PHE A 261 38.06 3.61 2.33
C PHE A 261 38.50 4.94 1.71
N LEU A 262 37.68 5.99 1.79
CA LEU A 262 38.02 7.29 1.21
C LEU A 262 39.04 8.01 2.10
N THR A 263 40.07 8.55 1.47
CA THR A 263 41.15 9.28 2.14
C THR A 263 41.60 10.46 1.30
N VAL A 264 42.01 11.54 1.96
CA VAL A 264 42.56 12.74 1.30
C VAL A 264 44.02 12.83 1.72
N ARG A 265 44.92 13.19 0.80
CA ARG A 265 46.31 13.48 1.17
C ARG A 265 46.35 14.77 1.99
N ASP A 266 47.07 14.75 3.10
CA ASP A 266 47.41 15.94 3.89
C ASP A 266 48.16 16.99 3.03
#